data_AF-A0A2V5MQH4-F1
#
_entry.id   AF-A0A2V5MQH4-F1
#
_cell.length_a   1.000
_cell.length_b   1.000
_cell.length_c   1.000
_cell.angle_alpha   90.00
_cell.angle_beta   90.00
_cell.angle_gamma   90.00
#
_symmetry.space_group_name_H-M   'P 1'
#
loop_
_entity.id
_entity.type
_entity.pdbx_description
1 polymer ?
#
loop_
_entity_poly.entity_id
_entity_poly.type
_entity_poly.pdbx_seq_one_letter_code
_entity_poly.pdbx_strand_id
1 'polypeptide(L)' 'VASEKIDTFLTGEAPHWAAVAAEELGINLLLAGHYATETFGVKALAAHLSKRFKIPWTFIDFPTGL' A
#
# COMPACT_ATOMS: atom_id res chain seq x y z
N VAL A 1 -15.23 -3.61 3.49
CA VAL A 1 -15.00 -3.23 2.07
C VAL A 1 -16.29 -3.37 1.27
N ALA A 2 -16.87 -4.57 1.09
CA ALA A 2 -18.13 -4.72 0.33
C ALA A 2 -19.34 -3.96 0.91
N SER A 3 -19.35 -3.67 2.22
CA SER A 3 -20.35 -2.84 2.90
C SER A 3 -20.05 -1.33 2.86
N GLU A 4 -18.85 -0.96 2.44
CA GLU A 4 -18.40 0.43 2.33
C GLU A 4 -18.73 0.89 0.91
N LYS A 5 -19.46 1.99 0.74
CA LYS A 5 -19.76 2.54 -0.59
C LYS A 5 -18.52 3.22 -1.17
N ILE A 6 -17.62 2.45 -1.76
CA ILE A 6 -16.38 2.91 -2.37
C ILE A 6 -16.40 2.68 -3.89
N ASP A 7 -15.78 3.59 -4.64
CA ASP A 7 -15.65 3.45 -6.10
C ASP A 7 -14.37 2.69 -6.52
N THR A 8 -13.37 2.65 -5.63
CA THR A 8 -12.05 2.08 -5.93
C THR A 8 -11.39 1.53 -4.66
N PHE A 9 -10.79 0.36 -4.79
CA PHE A 9 -9.98 -0.27 -3.76
C PHE A 9 -8.52 -0.39 -4.25
N LEU A 10 -7.61 0.31 -3.58
CA LEU A 10 -6.17 0.28 -3.83
C LEU A 10 -5.50 -0.58 -2.75
N THR A 11 -4.74 -1.57 -3.17
CA THR A 11 -3.96 -2.45 -2.27
C THR A 11 -2.64 -2.84 -2.92
N GLY A 12 -1.75 -3.49 -2.17
CA GLY A 12 -0.51 -4.03 -2.69
C GLY A 12 -0.75 -5.29 -3.53
N GLU A 13 -1.25 -6.33 -2.87
CA GLU A 13 -1.54 -7.63 -3.47
C GLU A 13 -2.98 -8.06 -3.19
N ALA A 14 -3.48 -8.96 -4.02
CA ALA A 14 -4.74 -9.63 -3.79
C ALA A 14 -4.73 -11.04 -4.40
N PRO A 15 -5.47 -12.00 -3.81
CA PRO A 15 -5.68 -13.30 -4.41
C PRO A 15 -6.53 -13.21 -5.69
N HIS A 16 -6.44 -14.21 -6.57
CA HIS A 16 -7.15 -14.21 -7.87
C HIS A 16 -8.65 -13.93 -7.76
N TRP A 17 -9.33 -14.50 -6.74
CA TRP A 17 -10.76 -14.30 -6.54
C TRP A 17 -11.15 -12.84 -6.27
N ALA A 18 -10.21 -11.99 -5.84
CA ALA A 18 -10.49 -10.58 -5.58
C ALA A 18 -10.81 -9.80 -6.87
N ALA A 19 -10.28 -10.22 -8.03
CA ALA A 19 -10.61 -9.61 -9.32
C ALA A 19 -12.09 -9.86 -9.68
N VAL A 20 -12.55 -11.11 -9.52
CA VAL A 20 -13.95 -11.49 -9.74
C VAL A 20 -14.86 -10.74 -8.76
N ALA A 21 -14.49 -10.71 -7.47
CA ALA A 21 -15.27 -9.99 -6.47
C ALA A 21 -15.36 -8.48 -6.78
N ALA A 22 -14.29 -7.85 -7.28
CA ALA A 22 -14.31 -6.44 -7.65
C ALA A 22 -15.26 -6.18 -8.83
N GLU A 23 -15.28 -7.06 -9.83
CA GLU A 23 -16.21 -7.00 -10.96
C GLU A 23 -17.67 -7.17 -10.48
N GLU A 24 -17.96 -8.16 -9.65
CA GLU A 24 -19.30 -8.41 -9.09
C GLU A 24 -19.80 -7.25 -8.22
N LEU A 25 -18.90 -6.63 -7.47
CA LEU A 25 -19.20 -5.47 -6.63
C LEU A 25 -19.25 -4.15 -7.42
N GLY A 26 -18.85 -4.15 -8.68
CA GLY A 26 -18.80 -2.95 -9.52
C GLY A 26 -17.79 -1.90 -9.06
N ILE A 27 -16.68 -2.32 -8.46
CA ILE A 27 -15.62 -1.42 -7.97
C ILE A 27 -14.32 -1.59 -8.76
N ASN A 28 -13.52 -0.53 -8.86
CA ASN A 28 -12.18 -0.64 -9.42
C ASN A 28 -11.22 -1.28 -8.41
N LEU A 29 -10.44 -2.28 -8.82
CA LEU A 29 -9.38 -2.88 -8.02
C LEU A 29 -8.02 -2.49 -8.60
N LEU A 30 -7.18 -1.83 -7.80
CA LEU A 30 -5.82 -1.45 -8.15
C LEU A 30 -4.82 -2.22 -7.28
N LEU A 31 -3.99 -3.06 -7.91
CA LEU A 31 -2.89 -3.77 -7.26
C LEU A 31 -1.59 -3.06 -7.59
N ALA A 32 -1.01 -2.38 -6.59
CA ALA A 32 0.17 -1.53 -6.77
C ALA A 32 1.47 -2.18 -6.27
N GLY A 33 1.44 -3.44 -5.87
CA GLY A 33 2.59 -4.20 -5.35
C GLY A 33 2.74 -4.04 -3.84
N HIS A 34 2.90 -5.16 -3.12
CA HIS A 34 2.94 -5.18 -1.65
C HIS A 34 4.06 -4.28 -1.13
N TYR A 35 5.28 -4.52 -1.62
CA TYR A 35 6.45 -3.74 -1.25
C TYR A 35 6.25 -2.25 -1.51
N ALA A 36 5.83 -1.92 -2.74
CA ALA A 36 5.66 -0.53 -3.16
C ALA A 36 4.67 0.22 -2.26
N THR A 37 3.53 -0.40 -1.93
CA THR A 37 2.49 0.19 -1.08
C THR A 37 2.87 0.34 0.39
N GLU A 38 3.85 -0.42 0.88
CA GLU A 38 4.24 -0.41 2.29
C GLU A 38 5.52 0.41 2.59
N THR A 39 6.26 0.86 1.56
CA THR A 39 7.47 1.67 1.81
C THR A 39 7.18 3.09 2.33
N PHE A 40 5.98 3.63 2.06
CA PHE A 40 5.65 5.02 2.40
C PHE A 40 5.60 5.27 3.91
N GLY A 41 5.03 4.31 4.66
CA GLY A 41 4.84 4.42 6.10
C GLY A 41 6.15 4.49 6.87
N VAL A 42 7.08 3.56 6.58
CA VAL A 42 8.39 3.51 7.25
C VAL A 42 9.25 4.74 6.95
N LYS A 43 9.20 5.26 5.70
CA LYS A 43 9.87 6.51 5.31
C LYS A 43 9.30 7.71 6.07
N ALA A 44 7.97 7.82 6.14
CA ALA A 44 7.30 8.90 6.87
C ALA A 44 7.61 8.86 8.37
N LEU A 45 7.61 7.67 8.97
CA LEU A 45 7.97 7.47 10.38
C LEU A 45 9.42 7.90 10.63
N ALA A 46 10.37 7.44 9.80
CA ALA A 46 11.77 7.80 9.92
C ALA A 46 11.97 9.33 9.81
N ALA A 47 11.32 9.98 8.84
CA ALA A 47 11.34 11.43 8.69
C ALA A 47 10.77 12.16 9.92
N HIS A 48 9.66 11.67 10.49
CA HIS A 48 9.06 12.22 11.69
C HIS A 48 10.01 12.14 12.91
N LEU A 49 10.60 10.97 13.13
CA LEU A 49 11.55 10.74 14.23
C LEU A 49 12.82 11.57 14.05
N SER A 50 13.35 11.66 12.83
CA SER A 50 14.49 12.50 12.49
C SER A 50 14.24 13.97 12.83
N LYS A 51 13.07 14.51 12.46
CA LYS A 51 12.69 15.89 12.78
C LYS A 51 12.64 16.15 14.29
N ARG A 52 12.08 15.22 15.05
CA ARG A 52 11.86 15.33 16.51
C ARG A 52 13.14 15.14 17.32
N PHE A 53 13.93 14.12 17.00
CA PHE A 53 15.08 13.69 17.80
C PHE A 53 16.42 14.08 17.18
N LYS A 54 16.42 14.71 16.00
CA LYS A 54 17.62 15.15 15.26
C LYS A 54 18.58 14.01 14.91
N ILE A 55 18.03 12.82 14.67
CA ILE A 55 18.80 11.64 14.24
C ILE A 55 18.78 11.51 12.72
N PRO A 56 19.91 11.17 12.07
CA PRO A 56 19.93 10.87 10.65
C PRO A 56 19.24 9.53 10.38
N TRP A 57 18.75 9.35 9.16
CA TRP A 57 18.18 8.09 8.70
C TRP A 57 18.45 7.90 7.21
N THR A 58 18.39 6.66 6.76
CA THR A 58 18.43 6.29 5.34
C THR A 58 17.39 5.22 5.08
N PHE A 59 16.82 5.22 3.87
CA PHE A 59 15.97 4.12 3.43
C PHE A 59 16.84 3.10 2.70
N ILE A 60 16.80 1.84 3.14
CA ILE A 60 17.45 0.74 2.43
C ILE A 60 16.40 0.13 1.50
N ASP A 61 16.48 0.50 0.23
CA ASP A 61 15.57 0.00 -0.81
C ASP A 61 15.99 -1.40 -1.25
N PHE A 62 15.04 -2.34 -1.21
CA PHE A 62 15.26 -3.74 -1.59
C PHE A 62 13.97 -4.28 -2.23
N PRO A 63 13.66 -3.86 -3.47
CA PRO A 63 12.42 -4.24 -4.13
C PRO A 63 12.41 -5.73 -4.46
N THR A 64 11.26 -6.36 -4.22
CA THR A 64 11.03 -7.80 -4.48
C THR A 64 10.62 -8.10 -5.92
N GLY A 65 10.12 -7.09 -6.66
CA GLY A 65 9.53 -7.28 -7.98
C GLY A 65 8.15 -7.95 -7.97
N LEU A 66 7.55 -8.05 -6.78
CA LEU A 66 6.18 -8.52 -6.54
C LEU A 66 5.29 -7.33 -6.12
#